data_AF-A0A842KQL6-F1
#
_entry.id   AF-A0A842KQL6-F1
#
_cell.length_a   1.000
_cell.length_b   1.000
_cell.length_c   1.000
_cell.angle_alpha   90.00
_cell.angle_beta   90.00
_cell.angle_gamma   90.00
#
_symmetry.space_group_name_H-M   'P 1'
#
loop_
_entity.id
_entity.type
_entity.pdbx_description
1 polymer ?
#
loop_
_entity_poly.entity_id
_entity_poly.type
_entity_poly.pdbx_seq_one_letter_code
_entity_poly.pdbx_strand_id
1 'polypeptide(L)'
;MRAILNTGRTIWQGQAIEAGKDLKLYVDAAAIVYMNPEMMRKLGVKEGDNVKVISEYGDVVVKVVEAKEALPEEMIYIPMGPWANRVVRPNTDSTATPSFKNVPVEVIPTDEEVLDMPTLMKKVYGKLGQI
;
A
#
# COMPACT_ATOMS: atom_id res chain seq x y z
N MET A 1 1.61 -14.47 4.83
CA MET A 1 0.26 -14.92 4.39
C MET A 1 0.03 -14.46 2.97
N ARG A 2 -0.56 -15.27 2.09
CA ARG A 2 -0.90 -14.85 0.72
C ARG A 2 -2.23 -14.09 0.70
N ALA A 3 -2.30 -13.05 -0.13
CA ALA A 3 -3.51 -12.26 -0.34
C ALA A 3 -3.56 -11.72 -1.78
N ILE A 4 -4.73 -11.25 -2.20
CA ILE A 4 -4.94 -10.48 -3.42
C ILE A 4 -5.00 -8.99 -3.05
N LEU A 5 -4.05 -8.21 -3.56
CA LEU A 5 -4.03 -6.77 -3.39
C LEU A 5 -4.91 -6.08 -4.43
N ASN A 6 -5.94 -5.37 -3.96
CA ASN A 6 -6.65 -4.40 -4.78
C ASN A 6 -6.20 -2.96 -4.41
N THR A 7 -6.35 -2.02 -5.35
CA THR A 7 -5.99 -0.61 -5.12
C THR A 7 -7.00 0.33 -5.76
N GLY A 8 -7.15 1.53 -5.19
CA GLY A 8 -8.07 2.53 -5.73
C GLY A 8 -8.19 3.77 -4.86
N ARG A 9 -9.34 4.43 -4.92
CA ARG A 9 -9.57 5.71 -4.24
C ARG A 9 -10.28 5.47 -2.92
N THR A 10 -9.98 6.33 -1.96
CA THR A 10 -10.82 6.57 -0.79
C THR A 10 -11.07 8.07 -0.69
N ILE A 11 -12.14 8.49 -0.04
CA ILE A 11 -12.41 9.92 0.18
C ILE A 11 -11.26 10.60 0.94
N TRP A 12 -10.67 9.89 1.90
CA TRP A 12 -9.55 10.36 2.73
C TRP A 12 -8.26 10.52 1.92
N GLN A 13 -7.99 9.58 1.03
CA GLN A 13 -6.86 9.66 0.11
C GLN A 13 -7.02 10.83 -0.86
N GLY A 14 -8.23 11.06 -1.37
CA GLY A 14 -8.55 12.24 -2.20
C GLY A 14 -8.31 13.54 -1.45
N GLN A 15 -8.87 13.69 -0.25
CA GLN A 15 -8.66 14.86 0.60
C GLN A 15 -7.17 15.12 0.88
N ALA A 16 -6.41 14.07 1.21
CA ALA A 16 -4.99 14.21 1.54
C ALA A 16 -4.14 14.64 0.34
N ILE A 17 -4.48 14.18 -0.87
CA ILE A 17 -3.82 14.61 -2.10
C ILE A 17 -4.01 16.10 -2.35
N GLU A 18 -5.23 16.60 -2.17
CA GLU A 18 -5.57 18.02 -2.42
C GLU A 18 -5.04 18.93 -1.30
N ALA A 19 -4.94 18.42 -0.07
CA ALA A 19 -4.37 19.17 1.05
C ALA A 19 -2.84 19.34 0.93
N GLY A 20 -2.13 18.29 0.49
CA GLY A 20 -0.68 18.30 0.33
C GLY A 20 -0.07 16.91 0.49
N LYS A 21 0.61 16.41 -0.53
CA LYS A 21 1.26 15.08 -0.52
C LYS A 21 2.53 15.01 0.34
N ASP A 22 3.03 16.16 0.76
CA ASP A 22 4.14 16.35 1.69
C ASP A 22 3.71 16.29 3.16
N LEU A 23 2.40 16.33 3.44
CA LEU A 23 1.85 16.29 4.79
C LEU A 23 1.76 14.86 5.32
N LYS A 24 1.86 14.72 6.66
CA LYS A 24 1.58 13.46 7.37
C LYS A 24 0.21 12.89 7.03
N LEU A 25 -0.77 13.75 6.73
CA LEU A 25 -2.11 13.37 6.31
C LEU A 25 -2.09 12.42 5.10
N TYR A 26 -1.18 12.59 4.13
CA TYR A 26 -1.10 11.71 2.97
C TYR A 26 -0.50 10.34 3.32
N VAL A 27 0.46 10.29 4.23
CA VAL A 27 0.98 9.03 4.78
C VAL A 27 -0.14 8.29 5.51
N ASP A 28 -0.87 8.99 6.40
CA ASP A 28 -1.96 8.39 7.18
C ASP A 28 -3.13 7.90 6.30
N ALA A 29 -3.36 8.51 5.14
CA ALA A 29 -4.45 8.17 4.24
C ALA A 29 -4.09 7.16 3.13
N ALA A 30 -2.81 7.07 2.73
CA ALA A 30 -2.39 6.28 1.57
C ALA A 30 -1.29 5.25 1.86
N ALA A 31 -0.59 5.34 3.00
CA ALA A 31 0.38 4.34 3.45
C ALA A 31 -0.24 3.31 4.40
N ILE A 32 -1.46 2.88 4.07
CA ILE A 32 -2.30 2.00 4.89
C ILE A 32 -2.77 0.80 4.08
N VAL A 33 -3.09 -0.29 4.77
CA VAL A 33 -3.75 -1.46 4.20
C VAL A 33 -5.02 -1.76 4.96
N TYR A 34 -6.14 -1.76 4.25
CA TYR A 34 -7.41 -2.23 4.77
C TYR A 34 -7.47 -3.74 4.72
N MET A 35 -7.87 -4.33 5.84
CA MET A 35 -8.06 -5.77 6.00
C MET A 35 -9.38 -6.05 6.71
N ASN A 36 -10.04 -7.16 6.37
CA ASN A 36 -11.16 -7.64 7.16
C ASN A 36 -10.65 -8.13 8.54
N PRO A 37 -11.47 -8.01 9.61
CA PRO A 37 -11.12 -8.49 10.95
C PRO A 37 -10.68 -9.97 10.99
N GLU A 38 -11.28 -10.82 10.17
CA GLU A 38 -10.92 -12.25 10.06
C GLU A 38 -9.48 -12.44 9.61
N MET A 39 -9.04 -11.67 8.60
CA MET A 39 -7.67 -11.73 8.10
C MET A 39 -6.69 -11.20 9.14
N MET A 40 -7.03 -10.10 9.81
CA MET A 40 -6.22 -9.54 10.90
C MET A 40 -6.00 -10.58 12.01
N ARG A 41 -7.07 -11.28 12.43
CA ARG A 41 -6.98 -12.39 13.41
C ARG A 41 -6.12 -13.55 12.90
N LYS A 42 -6.28 -13.97 11.65
CA LYS A 42 -5.47 -15.06 11.05
C LYS A 42 -3.98 -14.66 10.97
N LEU A 43 -3.68 -13.38 10.71
CA LEU A 43 -2.32 -12.86 10.59
C LEU A 43 -1.69 -12.50 11.94
N GLY A 44 -2.51 -12.34 12.99
CA GLY A 44 -2.05 -11.97 14.33
C GLY A 44 -1.75 -10.47 14.51
N VAL A 45 -2.39 -9.60 13.71
CA VAL A 45 -2.19 -8.14 13.76
C VAL A 45 -3.46 -7.42 14.21
N LYS A 46 -3.29 -6.18 14.67
CA LYS A 46 -4.35 -5.27 15.10
C LYS A 46 -4.30 -3.97 14.30
N GLU A 47 -5.37 -3.19 14.38
CA GLU A 47 -5.37 -1.85 13.79
C GLU A 47 -4.26 -1.00 14.41
N GLY A 48 -3.48 -0.34 13.55
CA GLY A 48 -2.31 0.43 13.96
C GLY A 48 -0.98 -0.33 13.87
N ASP A 49 -0.99 -1.66 13.81
CA ASP A 49 0.24 -2.43 13.58
C ASP A 49 0.76 -2.21 12.14
N ASN A 50 2.05 -2.47 11.91
CA ASN A 50 2.64 -2.41 10.58
C ASN A 50 2.73 -3.82 9.96
N VAL A 51 2.56 -3.87 8.66
CA VAL A 51 2.82 -5.07 7.87
C VAL A 51 3.72 -4.74 6.68
N LYS A 52 4.54 -5.72 6.31
CA LYS A 52 5.28 -5.69 5.06
C LYS A 52 4.48 -6.44 4.00
N VAL A 53 4.20 -5.74 2.91
CA VAL A 53 3.54 -6.27 1.72
C VAL A 53 4.60 -6.48 0.65
N ILE A 54 4.67 -7.68 0.11
CA ILE A 54 5.70 -8.13 -0.82
C ILE A 54 5.01 -8.71 -2.06
N SER A 55 5.45 -8.31 -3.24
CA SER A 55 5.08 -8.93 -4.51
C SER A 55 6.33 -9.28 -5.31
N GLU A 56 6.15 -9.87 -6.48
CA GLU A 56 7.25 -10.09 -7.44
C GLU A 56 7.94 -8.77 -7.86
N TYR A 57 7.23 -7.64 -7.73
CA TYR A 57 7.67 -6.34 -8.27
C TYR A 57 8.33 -5.44 -7.23
N GLY A 58 8.24 -5.79 -5.95
CA GLY A 58 8.85 -5.03 -4.86
C GLY A 58 8.18 -5.28 -3.52
N ASP A 59 8.50 -4.41 -2.56
CA ASP A 59 7.99 -4.45 -1.20
C ASP A 59 7.67 -3.04 -0.67
N VAL A 60 6.77 -3.00 0.31
CA VAL A 60 6.40 -1.79 1.04
C VAL A 60 5.91 -2.11 2.45
N VAL A 61 6.21 -1.23 3.40
CA VAL A 61 5.65 -1.27 4.75
C VAL A 61 4.48 -0.30 4.82
N VAL A 62 3.33 -0.78 5.32
CA VAL A 62 2.08 -0.01 5.44
C VAL A 62 1.39 -0.35 6.76
N LYS A 63 0.58 0.59 7.27
CA LYS A 63 -0.13 0.43 8.53
C LYS A 63 -1.48 -0.26 8.35
N VAL A 64 -1.81 -1.20 9.22
CA VAL A 64 -3.06 -1.94 9.21
C VAL A 64 -4.22 -1.05 9.67
N VAL A 65 -5.32 -1.09 8.92
CA VAL A 65 -6.59 -0.45 9.25
C VAL A 65 -7.72 -1.46 9.04
N GLU A 66 -8.69 -1.50 9.95
CA GLU A 66 -9.87 -2.34 9.76
C GLU A 66 -10.72 -1.82 8.59
N ALA A 67 -11.09 -2.72 7.67
CA ALA A 67 -11.90 -2.38 6.50
C ALA A 67 -13.33 -2.02 6.92
N LYS A 68 -13.78 -0.80 6.61
CA LYS A 68 -15.19 -0.38 6.77
C LYS A 68 -16.08 -0.85 5.62
N GLU A 69 -15.47 -1.07 4.46
CA GLU A 69 -16.10 -1.64 3.28
C GLU A 69 -15.67 -3.10 3.18
N ALA A 70 -16.62 -4.03 3.28
CA ALA A 70 -16.31 -5.46 3.34
C ALA A 70 -15.54 -5.92 2.09
N LEU A 71 -14.37 -6.53 2.32
CA LEU A 71 -13.55 -7.12 1.27
C LEU A 71 -13.94 -8.60 1.05
N PRO A 72 -13.79 -9.16 -0.16
CA PRO A 72 -13.80 -10.61 -0.35
C PRO A 72 -12.75 -11.30 0.54
N GLU A 73 -12.94 -12.59 0.81
CA GLU A 73 -11.93 -13.36 1.53
C GLU A 73 -10.59 -13.30 0.79
N GLU A 74 -9.49 -13.27 1.56
CA GLU A 74 -8.12 -13.21 1.04
C GLU A 74 -7.78 -11.91 0.26
N MET A 75 -8.65 -10.90 0.25
CA MET A 75 -8.39 -9.60 -0.35
C MET A 75 -7.92 -8.57 0.69
N ILE A 76 -6.93 -7.76 0.30
CA ILE A 76 -6.52 -6.54 1.01
C ILE A 76 -6.65 -5.33 0.08
N TYR A 77 -6.71 -4.14 0.65
CA TYR A 77 -6.83 -2.91 -0.14
C TYR A 77 -5.85 -1.84 0.32
N ILE A 78 -5.02 -1.34 -0.61
CA ILE A 78 -4.14 -0.18 -0.36
C ILE A 78 -4.64 0.98 -1.24
N PRO A 79 -4.96 2.16 -0.66
CA PRO A 79 -5.30 3.33 -1.45
C PRO A 79 -4.18 3.71 -2.43
N MET A 80 -4.54 4.24 -3.59
CA MET A 80 -3.59 4.55 -4.64
C MET A 80 -2.58 5.62 -4.16
N GLY A 81 -1.31 5.37 -4.43
CA GLY A 81 -0.21 6.21 -3.97
C GLY A 81 1.14 5.54 -4.21
N PRO A 82 2.25 6.21 -3.85
CA PRO A 82 3.59 5.67 -4.05
C PRO A 82 3.81 4.38 -3.27
N TRP A 83 3.18 4.20 -2.10
CA TRP A 83 3.24 2.96 -1.32
C TRP A 83 2.62 1.78 -2.08
N ALA A 84 1.39 1.91 -2.59
CA ALA A 84 0.75 0.87 -3.40
C ALA A 84 1.57 0.53 -4.65
N ASN A 85 2.10 1.55 -5.34
CA ASN A 85 2.83 1.38 -6.59
C ASN A 85 4.16 0.61 -6.44
N ARG A 86 4.64 0.38 -5.21
CA ARG A 86 5.80 -0.47 -4.95
C ARG A 86 5.58 -1.95 -5.26
N VAL A 87 4.33 -2.39 -5.18
CA VAL A 87 3.99 -3.82 -5.18
C VAL A 87 3.01 -4.20 -6.29
N VAL A 88 2.50 -3.26 -7.07
CA VAL A 88 1.64 -3.56 -8.23
C VAL A 88 2.44 -4.00 -9.46
N ARG A 89 1.78 -4.70 -10.39
CA ARG A 89 2.40 -5.18 -11.63
C ARG A 89 2.64 -4.04 -12.62
N PRO A 90 3.88 -3.74 -13.01
CA PRO A 90 4.21 -2.64 -13.92
C PRO A 90 3.94 -2.97 -15.39
N ASN A 91 3.91 -4.26 -15.75
CA ASN A 91 3.65 -4.72 -17.11
C ASN A 91 2.29 -4.22 -17.61
N THR A 92 2.28 -3.74 -18.86
CA THR A 92 1.12 -3.09 -19.48
C THR A 92 0.42 -3.96 -20.51
N ASP A 93 0.94 -5.17 -20.77
CA ASP A 93 0.43 -6.08 -21.81
C ASP A 93 0.27 -5.39 -23.18
N SER A 94 1.20 -4.48 -23.51
CA SER A 94 1.20 -3.65 -24.73
C SER A 94 0.01 -2.70 -24.87
N THR A 95 -0.66 -2.36 -23.76
CA THR A 95 -1.81 -1.41 -23.73
C THR A 95 -1.45 -0.04 -23.16
N ALA A 96 -0.18 0.17 -22.80
CA ALA A 96 0.34 1.32 -22.05
C ALA A 96 -0.21 1.49 -20.61
N THR A 97 -1.22 0.72 -20.19
CA THR A 97 -1.81 0.81 -18.84
C THR A 97 -1.31 -0.34 -17.95
N PRO A 98 -0.61 -0.06 -16.83
CA PRO A 98 -0.18 -1.11 -15.89
C PRO A 98 -1.34 -1.83 -15.19
N SER A 99 -1.08 -3.04 -14.70
CA SER A 99 -2.06 -3.80 -13.91
C SER A 99 -2.04 -3.37 -12.44
N PHE A 100 -2.75 -2.28 -12.12
CA PHE A 100 -2.79 -1.69 -10.78
C PHE A 100 -3.60 -2.47 -9.73
N LYS A 101 -4.42 -3.45 -10.13
CA LYS A 101 -5.42 -4.11 -9.28
C LYS A 101 -5.30 -5.62 -9.33
N ASN A 102 -5.76 -6.26 -8.27
CA ASN A 102 -5.84 -7.72 -8.10
C ASN A 102 -4.48 -8.41 -8.28
N VAL A 103 -3.46 -7.89 -7.61
CA VAL A 103 -2.08 -8.40 -7.67
C VAL A 103 -1.84 -9.40 -6.53
N PRO A 104 -1.36 -10.62 -6.79
CA PRO A 104 -0.97 -11.54 -5.73
C PRO A 104 0.18 -10.98 -4.91
N VAL A 105 0.04 -11.01 -3.59
CA VAL A 105 1.05 -10.52 -2.63
C VAL A 105 1.21 -11.46 -1.45
N GLU A 106 2.35 -11.35 -0.79
CA GLU A 106 2.58 -11.87 0.55
C GLU A 106 2.55 -10.72 1.57
N VAL A 107 1.88 -10.96 2.69
CA VAL A 107 1.75 -10.03 3.81
C VAL A 107 2.32 -10.68 5.07
N ILE A 108 3.21 -9.98 5.76
CA ILE A 108 3.80 -10.42 7.04
C ILE A 108 3.76 -9.28 8.06
N PRO A 109 3.53 -9.56 9.36
CA PRO A 109 3.72 -8.56 10.42
C PRO A 109 5.16 -8.06 10.43
N THR A 110 5.37 -6.80 10.80
CA THR A 110 6.72 -6.21 10.88
C THR A 110 6.79 -5.10 11.94
N ASP A 111 7.96 -4.94 12.53
CA ASP A 111 8.32 -3.80 13.39
C ASP A 111 8.99 -2.66 12.58
N GLU A 112 9.17 -2.83 11.26
CA GLU A 112 9.67 -1.76 10.39
C GLU A 112 8.68 -0.58 10.36
N GLU A 113 9.22 0.63 10.29
CA GLU A 113 8.42 1.87 10.22
C GLU A 113 7.88 2.13 8.81
N VAL A 114 6.69 2.73 8.77
CA VAL A 114 6.13 3.27 7.51
C VAL A 114 6.92 4.50 7.09
N LEU A 115 7.51 4.45 5.90
CA LEU A 115 8.27 5.58 5.36
C LEU A 115 7.35 6.72 4.93
N ASP A 116 7.75 7.95 5.24
CA ASP A 116 7.12 9.15 4.67
C ASP A 116 7.39 9.27 3.15
N MET A 117 6.71 10.21 2.49
CA MET A 117 6.79 10.35 1.04
C MET A 117 8.22 10.64 0.54
N PRO A 118 8.96 11.65 1.06
CA PRO A 118 10.33 11.90 0.60
C PRO A 118 11.30 10.75 0.86
N THR A 119 11.20 10.11 2.03
CA THR A 119 12.10 9.00 2.43
C THR A 119 11.83 7.75 1.58
N LEU A 120 10.56 7.44 1.31
CA LEU A 120 10.19 6.36 0.40
C LEU A 120 10.82 6.59 -0.99
N MET A 121 10.63 7.78 -1.56
CA MET A 121 11.16 8.10 -2.89
C MET A 121 12.69 8.02 -2.94
N LYS A 122 13.37 8.55 -1.93
CA LYS A 122 14.84 8.52 -1.83
C LYS A 122 15.37 7.09 -1.68
N LYS A 123 14.81 6.31 -0.76
CA LYS A 123 15.26 4.95 -0.46
C LYS A 123 15.05 4.00 -1.64
N VAL A 124 13.92 4.13 -2.33
CA VAL A 124 13.55 3.20 -3.40
C VAL A 124 14.22 3.55 -4.73
N TYR A 125 14.26 4.83 -5.11
CA TYR A 125 14.64 5.22 -6.47
C TYR A 125 15.99 5.95 -6.57
N GLY A 126 16.56 6.40 -5.44
CA GLY A 126 17.95 6.89 -5.38
C GLY A 126 18.33 7.89 -6.47
N LYS A 127 17.48 8.89 -6.75
CA LYS A 127 17.65 9.79 -7.89
C LYS A 127 19.04 10.44 -7.89
N LEU A 128 19.79 10.25 -8.97
CA LEU A 128 21.05 10.93 -9.24
C LEU A 128 20.79 12.32 -9.85
N GLY A 129 21.51 13.34 -9.37
CA GLY A 129 21.51 14.68 -9.97
C GLY A 129 22.04 14.65 -11.40
N GLN A 130 21.50 15.51 -12.28
CA GLN A 130 21.83 15.54 -13.72
C GLN A 130 22.11 16.97 -14.21
N ILE A 131 22.50 17.87 -13.29
CA ILE A 131 22.82 19.28 -13.58
C ILE A 131 24.27 19.37 -14.03
#